data_AF-A0A1I2PFA5-F1
#
_entry.id   AF-A0A1I2PFA5-F1
#
_cell.length_a   1.000
_cell.length_b   1.000
_cell.length_c   1.000
_cell.angle_alpha   90.00
_cell.angle_beta   90.00
_cell.angle_gamma   90.00
#
_symmetry.space_group_name_H-M   'P 1'
#
loop_
_entity.id
_entity.type
_entity.pdbx_description
1 polymer ?
#
loop_
_entity_poly.entity_id
_entity_poly.type
_entity_poly.pdbx_seq_one_letter_code
_entity_poly.pdbx_strand_id
1 'polypeptide(L)'
;MSNEIVLSVVLFSYMNRPIFDVLLNGSDIGAAIAYGGGGGIMTGETIPFGPQKLSWCLGGPEGMPRNGDTVIAKNALAISRDQVPPNSRYLGVHIYPDDTAELTFAEYIPERTPRGESILAEALKDVR
;
A
#
# COMPACT_ATOMS: atom_id res chain seq x y z
N MET A 1 21.70 -4.55 17.52
CA MET A 1 20.39 -3.89 17.25
C MET A 1 19.75 -4.60 16.06
N SER A 2 18.49 -4.99 16.12
CA SER A 2 17.82 -5.77 15.05
C SER A 2 17.72 -4.96 13.75
N ASN A 3 18.04 -5.52 12.58
CA ASN A 3 18.04 -4.80 11.28
C ASN A 3 16.67 -4.70 10.60
N GLU A 4 15.63 -5.01 11.35
CA GLU A 4 14.25 -5.10 10.88
C GLU A 4 13.30 -4.65 12.01
N ILE A 5 12.05 -4.42 11.62
CA ILE A 5 10.94 -4.14 12.50
C ILE A 5 9.78 -5.07 12.17
N VAL A 6 9.04 -5.50 13.18
CA VAL A 6 7.83 -6.30 13.01
C VAL A 6 6.62 -5.40 13.15
N LEU A 7 5.78 -5.32 12.12
CA LEU A 7 4.58 -4.48 12.08
C LEU A 7 3.40 -5.26 11.52
N SER A 8 2.20 -4.78 11.81
CA SER A 8 0.99 -5.16 11.08
C SER A 8 0.83 -4.25 9.86
N VAL A 9 0.63 -4.80 8.67
CA VAL A 9 0.47 -4.04 7.43
C VAL A 9 -1.00 -3.87 7.09
N VAL A 10 -1.38 -2.63 6.74
CA VAL A 10 -2.72 -2.30 6.24
C VAL A 10 -2.61 -1.72 4.85
N LEU A 11 -3.22 -2.39 3.87
CA LEU A 11 -3.19 -1.99 2.47
C LEU A 11 -4.34 -1.03 2.15
N PHE A 12 -4.02 0.06 1.45
CA PHE A 12 -4.96 1.00 0.84
C PHE A 12 -4.65 1.11 -0.66
N SER A 13 -5.66 0.92 -1.51
CA SER A 13 -5.53 1.09 -2.96
C SER A 13 -6.45 2.21 -3.42
N TYR A 14 -5.86 3.25 -4.01
CA TYR A 14 -6.58 4.35 -4.62
C TYR A 14 -6.75 4.16 -6.14
N MET A 15 -6.49 2.94 -6.61
CA MET A 15 -6.66 2.54 -8.00
C MET A 15 -8.13 2.44 -8.36
N ASN A 16 -8.51 2.84 -9.58
CA ASN A 16 -9.87 2.67 -10.11
C ASN A 16 -10.17 1.25 -10.61
N ARG A 17 -9.35 0.27 -10.19
CA ARG A 17 -9.38 -1.12 -10.62
C ARG A 17 -8.87 -2.02 -9.48
N PRO A 18 -9.23 -3.31 -9.45
CA PRO A 18 -8.67 -4.22 -8.47
C PRO A 18 -7.17 -4.42 -8.69
N ILE A 19 -6.46 -4.71 -7.59
CA ILE A 19 -5.07 -5.13 -7.59
C ILE A 19 -4.93 -6.41 -6.77
N PHE A 20 -4.01 -7.27 -7.19
CA PHE A 20 -3.73 -8.57 -6.59
C PHE A 20 -2.23 -8.69 -6.33
N ASP A 21 -1.84 -9.75 -5.62
CA ASP A 21 -0.43 -10.11 -5.36
C ASP A 21 0.39 -8.88 -4.95
N VAL A 22 -0.10 -8.14 -3.96
CA VAL A 22 0.62 -6.95 -3.48
C VAL A 22 1.76 -7.45 -2.60
N LEU A 23 2.99 -7.29 -3.09
CA LEU A 23 4.18 -7.81 -2.42
C LEU A 23 5.05 -6.68 -1.87
N LEU A 24 5.31 -6.70 -0.56
CA LEU A 24 6.31 -5.86 0.10
C LEU A 24 7.56 -6.70 0.39
N ASN A 25 8.66 -6.39 -0.27
CA ASN A 25 9.92 -7.15 -0.23
C ASN A 25 9.75 -8.64 -0.54
N GLY A 26 8.75 -8.99 -1.34
CA GLY A 26 8.41 -10.37 -1.70
C GLY A 26 7.44 -11.07 -0.72
N SER A 27 7.07 -10.44 0.40
CA SER A 27 5.99 -10.91 1.29
C SER A 27 4.64 -10.42 0.77
N ASP A 28 3.64 -11.29 0.74
CA ASP A 28 2.27 -10.94 0.34
C ASP A 28 1.57 -10.15 1.45
N ILE A 29 1.12 -8.94 1.12
CA ILE A 29 0.40 -8.03 2.01
C ILE A 29 -1.08 -7.84 1.60
N GLY A 30 -1.56 -8.65 0.67
CA GLY A 30 -2.96 -8.80 0.31
C GLY A 30 -3.34 -8.32 -1.09
N ALA A 31 -4.63 -8.05 -1.24
CA ALA A 31 -5.26 -7.58 -2.47
C ALA A 31 -6.30 -6.50 -2.14
N ALA A 32 -6.70 -5.71 -3.14
CA ALA A 32 -7.72 -4.69 -2.96
C ALA A 32 -8.63 -4.60 -4.20
N ILE A 33 -9.92 -4.36 -3.96
CA ILE A 33 -10.84 -3.91 -5.00
C ILE A 33 -10.54 -2.46 -5.40
N ALA A 34 -11.20 -1.98 -6.46
CA ALA A 34 -11.13 -0.57 -6.85
C ALA A 34 -11.47 0.34 -5.66
N TYR A 35 -10.62 1.34 -5.39
CA TYR A 35 -10.74 2.27 -4.28
C TYR A 35 -10.88 1.61 -2.89
N GLY A 36 -10.39 0.37 -2.76
CA GLY A 36 -10.54 -0.46 -1.57
C GLY A 36 -9.35 -0.41 -0.60
N GLY A 37 -9.39 -1.30 0.40
CA GLY A 37 -8.38 -1.40 1.45
C GLY A 37 -8.85 -0.85 2.81
N GLY A 38 -7.95 -0.84 3.79
CA GLY A 38 -8.22 -0.38 5.16
C GLY A 38 -9.01 -1.35 6.04
N GLY A 39 -9.59 -2.42 5.47
CA GLY A 39 -10.34 -3.45 6.21
C GLY A 39 -9.57 -4.74 6.50
N GLY A 40 -8.46 -4.99 5.81
CA GLY A 40 -7.61 -6.17 5.99
C GLY A 40 -6.28 -5.80 6.66
N ILE A 41 -5.79 -6.68 7.53
CA ILE A 41 -4.53 -6.48 8.28
C ILE A 41 -3.70 -7.75 8.17
N MET A 42 -2.50 -7.66 7.57
CA MET A 42 -1.49 -8.73 7.67
C MET A 42 -0.63 -8.50 8.90
N THR A 43 -0.58 -9.46 9.80
CA THR A 43 0.06 -9.28 11.12
C THR A 43 1.41 -9.97 11.18
N GLY A 44 2.40 -9.34 11.79
CA GLY A 44 3.70 -9.97 12.05
C GLY A 44 4.66 -9.90 10.87
N GLU A 45 4.45 -8.94 9.97
CA GLU A 45 5.34 -8.72 8.82
C GLU A 45 6.70 -8.23 9.31
N THR A 46 7.75 -8.94 8.91
CA THR A 46 9.14 -8.58 9.23
C THR A 46 9.70 -7.72 8.11
N ILE A 47 9.96 -6.45 8.41
CA ILE A 47 10.29 -5.44 7.42
C ILE A 47 11.72 -4.93 7.67
N PRO A 48 12.66 -5.13 6.73
CA PRO A 48 14.02 -4.66 6.89
C PRO A 48 14.07 -3.12 6.84
N PHE A 49 14.96 -2.52 7.63
CA PHE A 49 15.29 -1.10 7.43
C PHE A 49 16.06 -0.91 6.11
N GLY A 50 15.89 0.25 5.47
CA GLY A 50 16.52 0.60 4.19
C GLY A 50 15.51 0.70 3.04
N PRO A 51 15.96 0.56 1.79
CA PRO A 51 15.08 0.59 0.61
C PRO A 51 14.05 -0.53 0.64
N GLN A 52 12.82 -0.19 0.26
CA GLN A 52 11.69 -1.13 0.19
C GLN A 52 11.33 -1.38 -1.28
N LYS A 53 11.05 -2.64 -1.62
CA LYS A 53 10.50 -3.01 -2.91
C LYS A 53 9.02 -3.31 -2.75
N LEU A 54 8.17 -2.54 -3.41
CA LEU A 54 6.73 -2.77 -3.45
C LEU A 54 6.30 -3.07 -4.90
N SER A 55 5.48 -4.11 -5.07
CA SER A 55 4.88 -4.44 -6.36
C SER A 55 3.44 -4.92 -6.21
N TRP A 56 2.65 -4.83 -7.27
CA TRP A 56 1.28 -5.33 -7.33
C TRP A 56 0.89 -5.74 -8.75
N CYS A 57 -0.02 -6.69 -8.89
CA CYS A 57 -0.59 -7.11 -10.16
C CYS A 57 -1.87 -6.33 -10.46
N LEU A 58 -2.01 -5.81 -11.68
CA LEU A 58 -3.21 -5.09 -12.11
C LEU A 58 -4.33 -6.06 -12.50
N GLY A 59 -5.50 -5.90 -11.90
CA GLY A 59 -6.70 -6.68 -12.17
C GLY A 59 -7.75 -5.92 -12.98
N GLY A 60 -8.83 -6.59 -13.41
CA GLY A 60 -9.92 -5.94 -14.14
C GLY A 60 -10.64 -6.90 -15.08
N PRO A 61 -11.69 -6.43 -15.77
CA PRO A 61 -12.38 -7.22 -16.78
C PRO A 61 -11.47 -7.56 -17.96
N GLU A 62 -11.86 -8.58 -18.72
CA GLU A 62 -11.18 -8.97 -19.96
C GLU A 62 -11.07 -7.79 -20.92
N GLY A 63 -9.90 -7.63 -21.57
CA GLY A 63 -9.63 -6.52 -22.48
C GLY A 63 -9.26 -5.19 -21.83
N MET A 64 -9.29 -5.06 -20.49
CA MET A 64 -8.80 -3.85 -19.83
C MET A 64 -7.28 -3.70 -20.05
N PRO A 65 -6.78 -2.52 -20.44
CA PRO A 65 -5.35 -2.31 -20.64
C PRO A 65 -4.52 -2.71 -19.41
N ARG A 66 -3.35 -3.32 -19.64
CA ARG A 66 -2.40 -3.73 -18.60
C ARG A 66 -2.94 -4.77 -17.60
N ASN A 67 -4.05 -5.44 -17.88
CA ASN A 67 -4.56 -6.48 -17.00
C ASN A 67 -3.57 -7.66 -16.94
N GLY A 68 -3.21 -8.10 -15.73
CA GLY A 68 -2.16 -9.08 -15.48
C GLY A 68 -0.73 -8.50 -15.39
N ASP A 69 -0.52 -7.22 -15.68
CA ASP A 69 0.81 -6.61 -15.55
C ASP A 69 1.19 -6.49 -14.08
N THR A 70 2.43 -6.88 -13.75
CA THR A 70 3.06 -6.54 -12.47
C THR A 70 3.66 -5.14 -12.53
N VAL A 71 3.20 -4.26 -11.65
CA VAL A 71 3.75 -2.92 -11.44
C VAL A 71 4.74 -2.97 -10.28
N ILE A 72 5.85 -2.27 -10.42
CA ILE A 72 6.79 -1.97 -9.32
C ILE A 72 6.65 -0.48 -9.02
N ALA A 73 6.54 -0.12 -7.74
CA ALA A 73 6.46 1.28 -7.32
C ALA A 73 7.61 2.11 -7.94
N LYS A 74 7.27 3.21 -8.61
CA LYS A 74 8.26 4.04 -9.34
C LYS A 74 9.05 4.95 -8.42
N ASN A 75 8.47 5.37 -7.30
CA ASN A 75 9.14 6.22 -6.34
C ASN A 75 10.00 5.40 -5.36
N ALA A 76 11.09 6.00 -4.89
CA ALA A 76 11.91 5.39 -3.86
C ALA A 76 11.12 5.31 -2.55
N LEU A 77 10.97 4.09 -2.05
CA LEU A 77 10.44 3.81 -0.72
C LEU A 77 11.61 3.39 0.17
N ALA A 78 11.72 3.99 1.34
CA ALA A 78 12.72 3.60 2.32
C ALA A 78 12.15 3.77 3.73
N ILE A 79 12.56 2.87 4.62
CA ILE A 79 12.24 2.95 6.04
C ILE A 79 13.55 3.10 6.79
N SER A 80 13.78 4.26 7.39
CA SER A 80 14.87 4.45 8.36
C SER A 80 14.35 4.26 9.78
N ARG A 81 15.25 3.91 10.71
CA ARG A 81 14.89 3.77 12.13
C ARG A 81 14.37 5.06 12.73
N ASP A 82 15.00 6.18 12.37
CA ASP A 82 14.68 7.49 12.91
C ASP A 82 13.31 8.01 12.45
N GLN A 83 12.78 7.44 11.36
CA GLN A 83 11.45 7.75 10.84
C GLN A 83 10.32 6.99 11.51
N VAL A 84 10.61 5.91 12.26
CA VAL A 84 9.57 5.11 12.92
C VAL A 84 9.20 5.76 14.25
N PRO A 85 7.98 6.28 14.42
CA PRO A 85 7.53 6.81 15.70
C PRO A 85 7.58 5.74 16.80
N PRO A 86 7.84 6.12 18.06
CA PRO A 86 7.71 5.21 19.20
C PRO A 86 6.33 4.55 19.20
N ASN A 87 6.27 3.29 19.65
CA ASN A 87 5.05 2.48 19.74
C ASN A 87 4.34 2.20 18.39
N SER A 88 4.97 2.47 17.25
CA SER A 88 4.41 2.06 15.96
C SER A 88 4.15 0.56 15.93
N ARG A 89 2.92 0.17 15.61
CA ARG A 89 2.49 -1.22 15.46
C ARG A 89 2.02 -1.52 14.05
N TYR A 90 1.73 -0.49 13.27
CA TYR A 90 1.17 -0.61 11.95
C TYR A 90 2.01 0.13 10.90
N LEU A 91 2.02 -0.44 9.70
CA LEU A 91 2.47 0.19 8.47
C LEU A 91 1.29 0.31 7.51
N GLY A 92 0.86 1.53 7.21
CA GLY A 92 -0.05 1.79 6.10
C GLY A 92 0.70 1.75 4.78
N VAL A 93 0.25 0.94 3.84
CA VAL A 93 0.77 0.87 2.47
C VAL A 93 -0.28 1.45 1.54
N HIS A 94 0.03 2.58 0.92
CA HIS A 94 -0.89 3.37 0.12
C HIS A 94 -0.47 3.33 -1.35
N ILE A 95 -1.24 2.69 -2.22
CA ILE A 95 -0.94 2.54 -3.66
C ILE A 95 -1.78 3.53 -4.49
N TYR A 96 -1.11 4.26 -5.39
CA TYR A 96 -1.71 5.34 -6.17
C TYR A 96 -1.75 5.06 -7.69
N PRO A 97 -2.69 5.71 -8.43
CA PRO A 97 -2.87 5.52 -9.89
C PRO A 97 -1.67 5.86 -10.79
N ASP A 98 -0.71 6.65 -10.31
CA ASP A 98 0.48 7.07 -11.05
C ASP A 98 1.66 6.09 -10.92
N ASP A 99 1.38 4.86 -10.48
CA ASP A 99 2.34 3.81 -10.16
C ASP A 99 3.30 4.20 -9.01
N THR A 100 2.88 5.10 -8.11
CA THR A 100 3.61 5.44 -6.89
C THR A 100 2.95 4.86 -5.64
N ALA A 101 3.67 4.87 -4.53
CA ALA A 101 3.14 4.47 -3.23
C ALA A 101 3.67 5.36 -2.10
N GLU A 102 3.01 5.27 -0.94
CA GLU A 102 3.40 5.94 0.30
C GLU A 102 3.31 4.96 1.47
N LEU A 103 4.21 5.15 2.43
CA LEU A 103 4.30 4.34 3.65
C LEU A 103 4.04 5.24 4.86
N THR A 104 3.11 4.85 5.74
CA THR A 104 2.77 5.58 6.95
C THR A 104 2.89 4.69 8.18
N PHE A 105 3.40 5.24 9.29
CA PHE A 105 3.48 4.52 10.56
C PHE A 105 2.36 4.95 11.49
N ALA A 106 1.79 4.00 12.22
CA ALA A 106 0.76 4.28 13.21
C ALA A 106 0.87 3.35 14.42
N GLU A 107 0.48 3.87 15.59
CA GLU A 107 0.29 3.07 16.81
C GLU A 107 -0.98 2.20 16.72
N TYR A 108 -2.02 2.73 16.04
CA TYR A 108 -3.31 2.09 15.81
C TYR A 108 -3.51 1.82 14.31
N ILE A 109 -4.67 1.27 13.94
CA ILE A 109 -5.02 1.04 12.53
C ILE A 109 -4.83 2.35 11.75
N PRO A 110 -4.00 2.38 10.69
CA PRO A 110 -3.73 3.59 9.94
C PRO A 110 -5.01 4.15 9.30
N GLU A 111 -5.06 5.47 9.19
CA GLU A 111 -6.08 6.15 8.39
C GLU A 111 -5.58 6.34 6.96
N ARG A 112 -6.49 6.76 6.07
CA ARG A 112 -6.10 7.16 4.71
C ARG A 112 -5.28 8.44 4.75
N THR A 113 -4.35 8.57 3.82
CA THR A 113 -3.54 9.79 3.67
C THR A 113 -4.38 10.94 3.09
N PRO A 114 -3.98 12.20 3.29
CA PRO A 114 -4.64 13.34 2.65
C PRO A 114 -4.72 13.19 1.12
N ARG A 115 -3.65 12.67 0.50
CA ARG A 115 -3.62 12.38 -0.95
C ARG A 115 -4.67 11.33 -1.32
N GLY A 116 -4.76 10.27 -0.54
CA GLY A 116 -5.75 9.22 -0.72
C GLY A 116 -7.18 9.74 -0.64
N GLU A 117 -7.47 10.55 0.37
CA GLU A 117 -8.80 11.16 0.55
C GLU A 117 -9.18 12.07 -0.63
N SER A 118 -8.25 12.88 -1.15
CA SER A 118 -8.50 13.70 -2.34
C SER A 118 -8.87 12.85 -3.57
N ILE A 119 -8.18 11.73 -3.80
CA ILE A 119 -8.48 10.83 -4.93
C ILE A 119 -9.87 10.22 -4.78
N LEU A 120 -10.23 9.79 -3.57
CA LEU A 120 -11.55 9.21 -3.29
C LEU A 120 -12.67 10.24 -3.45
N ALA A 121 -12.47 11.46 -2.95
CA ALA A 121 -13.42 12.55 -3.13
C ALA A 121 -13.67 12.84 -4.61
N GLU A 122 -12.62 12.77 -5.43
CA GLU A 122 -12.70 13.03 -6.86
C GLU A 122 -13.40 11.90 -7.60
N ALA A 123 -13.07 10.64 -7.28
CA ALA A 123 -13.75 9.47 -7.84
C ALA A 123 -15.26 9.45 -7.53
N LEU A 124 -15.68 9.98 -6.37
CA LEU A 124 -17.09 10.06 -5.99
C LEU A 124 -17.86 11.15 -6.75
N LYS A 125 -17.18 12.16 -7.32
CA LYS A 125 -17.83 13.19 -8.15
C LYS A 125 -18.26 12.62 -9.50
N ASP A 126 -17.47 11.69 -10.06
CA ASP A 126 -17.74 11.09 -11.37
C ASP A 126 -18.87 10.05 -11.37
N VAL A 127 -19.39 9.69 -10.18
CA VAL A 127 -20.49 8.73 -9.98
C VAL A 127 -21.85 9.44 -9.81
N ARG A 128 -21.89 10.78 -9.74
CA ARG A 128 -23.11 11.58 -9.60
C ARG A 128 -23.51 12.25 -10.91
#